data_AF-A0AAV0QKS4-F1
#
_entry.id   AF-A0AAV0QKS4-F1
#
_cell.length_a   1.000
_cell.length_b   1.000
_cell.length_c   1.000
_cell.angle_alpha   90.00
_cell.angle_beta   90.00
_cell.angle_gamma   90.00
#
_symmetry.space_group_name_H-M   'P 1'
#
loop_
_entity.id
_entity.type
_entity.pdbx_description
1 polymer ?
#
loop_
_entity_poly.entity_id
_entity_poly.type
_entity_poly.pdbx_seq_one_letter_code
_entity_poly.pdbx_strand_id
1 'polypeptide(L)'
;KIGASVPAVVCGLAVTAVERDAGRTIREPGSEQSGSHVLFGAVGARGLSCFSFRHLIIRSQTPTPRFALQPSCFSTSTPKKRVGTHNGRFQCDEALACFMIRLADKFSGAEIVRTRDPKVLETLDAVVDVGGVYDPSRDRYDRHQKGFDQVFGHGFNTKLSSGGLVYKHYGAHIIAKELQLDKGDSDVHRLYLSIYKNFVEAVDAVDNGINQFDSDEPPRYANNTSLSSLDWTEPDQSSEKENAAFGCAMGLAGCEFLEQQVREAD
;
A
#
# COMPACT_ATOMS: atom_id res chain seq x y z
N LYS A 1 -19.54 -34.35 2.66
CA LYS A 1 -19.76 -32.95 2.20
C LYS A 1 -19.44 -32.05 3.37
N ILE A 2 -18.19 -31.62 3.50
CA ILE A 2 -17.74 -30.71 4.57
C ILE A 2 -17.28 -29.45 3.83
N GLY A 3 -18.10 -28.40 3.91
CA GLY A 3 -17.76 -27.08 3.38
C GLY A 3 -16.98 -26.33 4.44
N ALA A 4 -15.69 -26.11 4.21
CA ALA A 4 -14.88 -25.21 5.01
C ALA A 4 -15.06 -23.79 4.45
N SER A 5 -15.67 -22.90 5.24
CA SER A 5 -15.64 -21.47 4.95
C SER A 5 -14.27 -20.93 5.36
N VAL A 6 -13.54 -20.36 4.40
CA VAL A 6 -12.32 -19.61 4.66
C VAL A 6 -12.69 -18.30 5.38
N PRO A 7 -12.10 -17.95 6.54
CA PRO A 7 -12.37 -16.67 7.18
C PRO A 7 -11.70 -15.54 6.37
N ALA A 8 -12.47 -14.50 6.08
CA ALA A 8 -11.96 -13.25 5.56
C ALA A 8 -11.03 -12.61 6.60
N VAL A 9 -9.74 -12.51 6.28
CA VAL A 9 -8.80 -11.69 7.04
C VAL A 9 -9.14 -10.23 6.74
N VAL A 10 -10.01 -9.65 7.56
CA VAL A 10 -10.16 -8.21 7.67
C VAL A 10 -8.99 -7.75 8.53
N CYS A 11 -8.01 -7.08 7.91
CA CYS A 11 -6.95 -6.40 8.64
C CYS A 11 -7.57 -5.19 9.36
N GLY A 12 -8.12 -5.42 10.55
CA GLY A 12 -8.54 -4.36 11.45
C GLY A 12 -7.35 -3.94 12.29
N LEU A 13 -6.74 -2.80 11.98
CA LEU A 13 -5.78 -2.16 12.88
C LEU A 13 -6.55 -1.69 14.13
N ALA A 14 -6.46 -2.48 15.20
CA ALA A 14 -6.80 -2.02 16.54
C ALA A 14 -5.49 -1.61 17.23
N VAL A 15 -5.21 -0.31 17.24
CA VAL A 15 -4.10 0.26 18.01
C VAL A 15 -4.50 0.27 19.48
N THR A 16 -3.93 -0.62 20.29
CA THR A 16 -4.00 -0.55 21.74
C THR A 16 -3.03 0.53 22.23
N ALA A 17 -3.58 1.62 22.76
CA ALA A 17 -2.80 2.65 23.44
C ALA A 17 -2.18 2.05 24.72
N VAL A 18 -0.86 2.09 24.84
CA VAL A 18 -0.14 1.87 26.10
C VAL A 18 -0.16 3.19 26.86
N GLU A 19 -0.99 3.30 27.89
CA GLU A 19 -0.91 4.38 28.87
C GLU A 19 0.40 4.23 29.66
N ARG A 20 1.30 5.22 29.53
CA ARG A 20 2.43 5.39 30.45
C ARG A 20 1.94 6.17 31.65
N ASP A 21 1.77 5.47 32.75
CA ASP A 21 1.45 6.03 34.06
C ASP A 21 2.62 6.91 34.55
N ALA A 22 2.28 8.15 34.92
CA ALA A 22 3.20 9.13 35.44
C ALA A 22 3.07 9.17 36.96
N GLY A 23 4.15 8.81 37.67
CA GLY A 23 4.36 9.28 39.04
C GLY A 23 4.78 8.21 40.04
N ARG A 24 6.07 8.18 40.36
CA ARG A 24 6.49 7.92 41.75
C ARG A 24 7.75 8.69 42.10
N THR A 25 7.53 9.70 42.93
CA THR A 25 8.49 10.43 43.75
C THR A 25 9.40 9.50 44.54
N ILE A 26 10.72 9.71 44.44
CA ILE A 26 11.70 9.30 45.44
C ILE A 26 12.37 10.58 45.95
N ARG A 27 12.33 10.76 47.27
CA ARG A 27 13.03 11.80 48.04
C ARG A 27 14.45 11.32 48.30
N GLU A 28 15.44 12.21 48.20
CA GLU A 28 16.69 12.18 48.99
C GLU A 28 17.12 13.64 49.26
N PRO A 29 17.83 13.94 50.38
CA PRO A 29 18.01 15.30 50.88
C PRO A 29 19.38 15.94 50.55
N GLY A 30 19.32 17.25 50.26
CA GLY A 30 20.19 18.32 50.78
C GLY A 30 21.71 18.33 50.52
N SER A 31 22.21 19.36 49.82
CA SER A 31 22.96 20.51 50.40
C SER A 31 23.61 21.40 49.32
N GLU A 32 23.41 22.73 49.48
CA GLU A 32 24.32 23.88 49.21
C GLU A 32 24.99 24.05 47.82
N GLN A 33 25.21 25.22 47.21
CA GLN A 33 25.00 26.65 47.47
C GLN A 33 25.34 27.42 46.16
N SER A 34 24.84 28.67 46.03
CA SER A 34 25.34 29.76 45.16
C SER A 34 25.09 29.63 43.64
N GLY A 35 24.56 30.59 42.88
CA GLY A 35 24.28 32.00 43.09
C GLY A 35 24.47 32.73 41.75
N SER A 36 23.46 33.49 41.29
CA SER A 36 23.52 34.74 40.50
C SER A 36 22.38 34.90 39.48
N HIS A 37 21.69 36.03 39.62
CA HIS A 37 20.64 36.59 38.79
C HIS A 37 21.17 37.08 37.43
N VAL A 38 20.41 36.88 36.34
CA VAL A 38 20.20 37.90 35.29
C VAL A 38 18.79 37.78 34.71
N LEU A 39 18.18 38.94 34.43
CA LEU A 39 16.79 39.25 34.16
C LEU A 39 16.44 39.29 32.65
N PHE A 40 15.23 38.82 32.32
CA PHE A 40 14.31 39.10 31.19
C PHE A 40 14.82 39.44 29.77
N GLY A 41 14.26 38.71 28.80
CA GLY A 41 14.09 39.13 27.40
C GLY A 41 13.08 38.24 26.69
N ALA A 42 11.81 38.66 26.65
CA ALA A 42 10.73 37.97 25.96
C ALA A 42 10.80 38.22 24.45
N VAL A 43 10.71 37.15 23.64
CA VAL A 43 10.41 37.23 22.20
C VAL A 43 9.37 36.15 21.89
N GLY A 44 8.22 36.59 21.38
CA GLY A 44 7.03 35.77 21.17
C GLY A 44 7.19 34.75 20.05
N ALA A 45 6.79 33.51 20.33
CA ALA A 45 6.53 32.50 19.33
C ALA A 45 5.08 32.67 18.85
N ARG A 46 4.93 32.97 17.55
CA ARG A 46 3.65 32.97 16.84
C ARG A 46 3.17 31.52 16.68
N GLY A 47 1.86 31.36 16.84
CA GLY A 47 1.21 30.08 17.03
C GLY A 47 1.28 29.13 15.83
N LEU A 48 1.48 27.86 16.15
CA LEU A 48 1.12 26.73 15.31
C LEU A 48 -0.32 26.33 15.68
N SER A 49 -1.22 26.48 14.71
CA SER A 49 -2.59 26.02 14.80
C SER A 49 -2.59 24.49 14.81
N CYS A 50 -2.92 23.92 15.96
CA CYS A 50 -3.19 22.49 16.10
C CYS A 50 -4.60 22.24 15.54
N PHE A 51 -4.71 21.55 14.41
CA PHE A 51 -5.98 21.04 13.90
C PHE A 51 -6.48 19.94 14.85
N SER A 52 -7.37 20.32 15.75
CA SER A 52 -8.05 19.41 16.66
C SER A 52 -9.12 18.63 15.89
N PHE A 53 -8.91 17.32 15.74
CA PHE A 53 -9.94 16.38 15.29
C PHE A 53 -11.08 16.37 16.31
N ARG A 54 -12.22 16.97 15.95
CA ARG A 54 -13.45 16.90 16.75
C ARG A 54 -14.10 15.53 16.60
N HIS A 55 -14.20 14.83 17.72
CA HIS A 55 -15.16 13.73 17.93
C HIS A 55 -16.58 14.18 17.59
N LEU A 56 -17.21 13.51 16.62
CA LEU A 56 -18.62 13.67 16.31
C LEU A 56 -19.45 12.83 17.30
N ILE A 57 -20.05 13.49 18.29
CA ILE A 57 -21.10 12.92 19.14
C ILE A 57 -22.39 12.86 18.33
N ILE A 58 -22.84 11.66 17.96
CA ILE A 58 -24.15 11.44 17.32
C ILE A 58 -25.23 11.46 18.40
N ARG A 59 -26.14 12.43 18.33
CA ARG A 59 -27.40 12.47 19.09
C ARG A 59 -28.38 11.46 18.51
N SER A 60 -28.89 10.56 19.36
CA SER A 60 -29.98 9.65 19.03
C SER A 60 -31.32 10.41 18.96
N GLN A 61 -31.92 10.45 17.78
CA GLN A 61 -33.34 10.76 17.61
C GLN A 61 -33.94 9.68 16.72
N THR A 62 -34.90 8.95 17.25
CA THR A 62 -35.66 7.93 16.54
C THR A 62 -36.85 8.56 15.81
N PRO A 63 -37.03 8.28 14.51
CA PRO A 63 -38.35 8.29 13.90
C PRO A 63 -38.79 6.86 13.59
N THR A 64 -40.03 6.54 13.97
CA THR A 64 -40.71 5.32 13.52
C THR A 64 -41.06 5.43 12.02
N PRO A 65 -41.09 4.32 11.28
CA PRO A 65 -41.94 4.24 10.10
C PRO A 65 -42.88 3.03 10.14
N ARG A 66 -44.14 3.29 9.76
CA ARG A 66 -45.14 2.29 9.37
C ARG A 66 -44.97 1.95 7.89
N PHE A 67 -45.07 0.65 7.60
CA PHE A 67 -45.52 -0.04 6.38
C PHE A 67 -45.14 0.49 4.98
N ALA A 68 -44.37 -0.31 4.24
CA ALA A 68 -44.77 -0.83 2.92
C ALA A 68 -43.84 -1.99 2.51
N LEU A 69 -44.40 -3.18 2.28
CA LEU A 69 -43.71 -4.24 1.54
C LEU A 69 -43.71 -3.83 0.06
N GLN A 70 -42.53 -3.63 -0.52
CA GLN A 70 -42.37 -3.62 -1.97
C GLN A 70 -41.33 -4.65 -2.42
N PRO A 71 -41.52 -5.30 -3.58
CA PRO A 71 -40.73 -6.44 -4.00
C PRO A 71 -39.50 -6.04 -4.83
N SER A 72 -38.44 -6.82 -4.60
CA SER A 72 -37.24 -7.03 -5.42
C SER A 72 -36.53 -5.78 -5.97
N CYS A 73 -35.53 -5.32 -5.22
CA CYS A 73 -34.36 -4.72 -5.83
C CYS A 73 -33.64 -5.82 -6.63
N PHE A 74 -33.70 -5.74 -7.96
CA PHE A 74 -32.67 -6.36 -8.78
C PHE A 74 -31.36 -5.66 -8.43
N SER A 75 -30.53 -6.34 -7.63
CA SER A 75 -29.14 -5.95 -7.45
C SER A 75 -28.47 -6.08 -8.80
N THR A 76 -28.36 -4.98 -9.54
CA THR A 76 -27.51 -4.91 -10.72
C THR A 76 -26.08 -4.90 -10.20
N SER A 77 -25.54 -6.09 -9.89
CA SER A 77 -24.11 -6.23 -9.69
C SER A 77 -23.45 -5.89 -11.01
N THR A 78 -22.82 -4.71 -11.08
CA THR A 78 -21.89 -4.43 -12.16
C THR A 78 -20.90 -5.58 -12.21
N PRO A 79 -20.66 -6.20 -13.38
CA PRO A 79 -19.75 -7.32 -13.46
C PRO A 79 -18.38 -6.90 -12.90
N LYS A 80 -17.87 -7.71 -11.98
CA LYS A 80 -16.61 -7.46 -11.30
C LYS A 80 -15.50 -7.39 -12.35
N LYS A 81 -14.72 -6.31 -12.32
CA LYS A 81 -13.54 -6.16 -13.17
C LYS A 81 -12.56 -7.30 -12.95
N ARG A 82 -11.81 -7.67 -13.98
CA ARG A 82 -10.87 -8.80 -13.98
C ARG A 82 -9.48 -8.34 -14.38
N VAL A 83 -8.48 -8.67 -13.58
CA VAL A 83 -7.07 -8.33 -13.81
C VAL A 83 -6.27 -9.62 -13.99
N GLY A 84 -5.52 -9.71 -15.09
CA GLY A 84 -4.65 -10.84 -15.40
C GLY A 84 -3.25 -10.69 -14.83
N THR A 85 -2.68 -11.78 -14.35
CA THR A 85 -1.24 -11.96 -14.13
C THR A 85 -0.85 -13.39 -14.49
N HIS A 86 0.43 -13.73 -14.54
CA HIS A 86 0.84 -15.10 -14.86
C HIS A 86 0.52 -16.09 -13.72
N ASN A 87 0.38 -17.37 -14.07
CA ASN A 87 0.28 -18.50 -13.14
C ASN A 87 1.66 -19.10 -12.81
N GLY A 88 1.74 -20.13 -11.96
CA GLY A 88 3.01 -20.75 -11.56
C GLY A 88 3.80 -19.92 -10.55
N ARG A 89 5.11 -20.19 -10.45
CA ARG A 89 6.05 -19.42 -9.61
C ARG A 89 5.90 -17.92 -9.85
N PHE A 90 5.92 -17.16 -8.77
CA PHE A 90 5.72 -15.71 -8.74
C PHE A 90 6.76 -15.02 -7.84
N GLN A 91 6.89 -13.72 -8.01
CA GLN A 91 7.76 -12.80 -7.28
C GLN A 91 6.92 -11.84 -6.43
N CYS A 92 7.61 -10.95 -5.72
CA CYS A 92 6.95 -9.97 -4.85
C CYS A 92 6.25 -8.87 -5.66
N ASP A 93 6.78 -8.51 -6.83
CA ASP A 93 6.34 -7.31 -7.55
C ASP A 93 4.96 -7.50 -8.17
N GLU A 94 4.65 -8.65 -8.75
CA GLU A 94 3.34 -8.90 -9.33
C GLU A 94 2.26 -9.17 -8.26
N ALA A 95 2.64 -9.70 -7.09
CA ALA A 95 1.75 -9.76 -5.92
C ALA A 95 1.38 -8.35 -5.42
N LEU A 96 2.38 -7.47 -5.29
CA LEU A 96 2.18 -6.07 -4.92
C LEU A 96 1.37 -5.32 -5.99
N ALA A 97 1.67 -5.54 -7.28
CA ALA A 97 0.95 -4.95 -8.42
C ALA A 97 -0.54 -5.30 -8.38
N CYS A 98 -0.85 -6.60 -8.22
CA CYS A 98 -2.23 -7.09 -8.13
C CYS A 98 -2.97 -6.54 -6.91
N PHE A 99 -2.28 -6.30 -5.79
CA PHE A 99 -2.89 -5.67 -4.63
C PHE A 99 -3.19 -4.18 -4.90
N MET A 100 -2.19 -3.41 -5.32
CA MET A 100 -2.34 -1.97 -5.56
C MET A 100 -3.41 -1.65 -6.60
N ILE A 101 -3.43 -2.37 -7.73
CA ILE A 101 -4.42 -2.11 -8.78
C ILE A 101 -5.85 -2.33 -8.28
N ARG A 102 -6.09 -3.26 -7.33
CA ARG A 102 -7.41 -3.50 -6.72
C ARG A 102 -7.86 -2.39 -5.77
N LEU A 103 -6.96 -1.50 -5.33
CA LEU A 103 -7.31 -0.31 -4.56
C LEU A 103 -7.78 0.85 -5.43
N ALA A 104 -7.30 0.90 -6.68
CA ALA A 104 -7.69 1.91 -7.65
C ALA A 104 -9.19 1.80 -7.99
N ASP A 105 -9.89 2.94 -8.12
CA ASP A 105 -11.34 2.96 -8.31
C ASP A 105 -11.79 2.18 -9.55
N LYS A 106 -11.01 2.28 -10.64
CA LYS A 106 -11.28 1.58 -11.90
C LYS A 106 -11.33 0.06 -11.76
N PHE A 107 -10.57 -0.50 -10.83
CA PHE A 107 -10.46 -1.95 -10.60
C PHE A 107 -10.79 -2.32 -9.16
N SER A 108 -11.62 -1.52 -8.49
CA SER A 108 -11.88 -1.69 -7.07
C SER A 108 -12.37 -3.11 -6.77
N GLY A 109 -11.59 -3.82 -5.97
CA GLY A 109 -11.87 -5.19 -5.59
C GLY A 109 -11.81 -6.21 -6.72
N ALA A 110 -11.26 -5.90 -7.90
CA ALA A 110 -11.22 -6.76 -9.08
C ALA A 110 -10.80 -8.22 -8.80
N GLU A 111 -11.33 -9.13 -9.60
CA GLU A 111 -10.93 -10.54 -9.59
C GLU A 111 -9.54 -10.70 -10.23
N ILE A 112 -8.66 -11.44 -9.56
CA ILE A 112 -7.35 -11.78 -10.11
C ILE A 112 -7.45 -13.10 -10.87
N VAL A 113 -7.04 -13.07 -12.13
CA VAL A 113 -7.02 -14.21 -13.04
C VAL A 113 -5.56 -14.57 -13.32
N ARG A 114 -5.09 -15.71 -12.83
CA ARG A 114 -3.72 -16.19 -13.04
C ARG A 114 -3.64 -17.10 -14.27
N THR A 115 -3.04 -16.63 -15.36
CA THR A 115 -2.92 -17.34 -16.64
C THR A 115 -1.84 -16.74 -17.54
N ARG A 116 -1.27 -17.56 -18.44
CA ARG A 116 -0.44 -17.10 -19.56
C ARG A 116 -1.11 -17.25 -20.93
N ASP A 117 -2.37 -17.70 -20.97
CA ASP A 117 -3.09 -17.87 -22.25
C ASP A 117 -3.41 -16.50 -22.87
N PRO A 118 -2.80 -16.13 -24.01
CA PRO A 118 -3.02 -14.83 -24.63
C PRO A 118 -4.49 -14.57 -24.97
N LYS A 119 -5.27 -15.62 -25.30
CA LYS A 119 -6.69 -15.49 -25.61
C LYS A 119 -7.49 -15.10 -24.37
N VAL A 120 -7.10 -15.61 -23.20
CA VAL A 120 -7.73 -15.19 -21.94
C VAL A 120 -7.32 -13.75 -21.61
N LEU A 121 -6.03 -13.43 -21.69
CA LEU A 121 -5.48 -12.10 -21.38
C LEU A 121 -6.10 -10.97 -22.22
N GLU A 122 -6.43 -11.23 -23.49
CA GLU A 122 -7.13 -10.27 -24.35
C GLU A 122 -8.53 -9.90 -23.84
N THR A 123 -9.19 -10.79 -23.10
CA THR A 123 -10.54 -10.55 -22.55
C THR A 123 -10.55 -9.81 -21.21
N LEU A 124 -9.38 -9.61 -20.59
CA LEU A 124 -9.27 -9.03 -19.24
C LEU A 124 -9.20 -7.50 -19.29
N ASP A 125 -9.73 -6.87 -18.25
CA ASP A 125 -9.80 -5.40 -18.15
C ASP A 125 -8.41 -4.78 -17.98
N ALA A 126 -7.52 -5.43 -17.21
CA ALA A 126 -6.10 -5.08 -17.10
C ALA A 126 -5.24 -6.35 -17.09
N VAL A 127 -3.96 -6.19 -17.42
CA VAL A 127 -2.97 -7.28 -17.34
C VAL A 127 -1.68 -6.72 -16.76
N VAL A 128 -1.12 -7.42 -15.77
CA VAL A 128 0.13 -7.08 -15.10
C VAL A 128 1.08 -8.25 -15.20
N ASP A 129 2.36 -7.98 -15.41
CA ASP A 129 3.45 -8.97 -15.39
C ASP A 129 3.33 -10.15 -16.37
N VAL A 130 2.46 -10.03 -17.37
CA VAL A 130 2.30 -11.03 -18.42
C VAL A 130 1.80 -10.40 -19.71
N GLY A 131 2.13 -11.03 -20.85
CA GLY A 131 1.67 -10.62 -22.17
C GLY A 131 2.69 -9.81 -22.98
N GLY A 132 3.82 -9.41 -22.39
CA GLY A 132 4.94 -8.75 -23.05
C GLY A 132 4.65 -7.35 -23.55
N VAL A 133 3.70 -6.64 -22.92
CA VAL A 133 3.23 -5.32 -23.35
C VAL A 133 3.13 -4.35 -22.18
N TYR A 134 3.78 -3.19 -22.33
CA TYR A 134 3.49 -2.00 -21.54
C TYR A 134 2.68 -1.01 -22.37
N ASP A 135 1.41 -0.84 -22.02
CA ASP A 135 0.50 0.13 -22.62
C ASP A 135 -0.48 0.64 -21.54
N PRO A 136 -0.17 1.78 -20.90
CA PRO A 136 -1.03 2.37 -19.87
C PRO A 136 -2.43 2.74 -20.37
N SER A 137 -2.58 3.03 -21.68
CA SER A 137 -3.89 3.37 -22.25
C SER A 137 -4.85 2.17 -22.29
N ARG A 138 -4.28 0.96 -22.25
CA ARG A 138 -4.99 -0.33 -22.21
C ARG A 138 -4.80 -1.08 -20.89
N ASP A 139 -4.25 -0.42 -19.87
CA ASP A 139 -3.95 -1.01 -18.57
C ASP A 139 -3.14 -2.32 -18.68
N ARG A 140 -2.10 -2.29 -19.54
CA ARG A 140 -1.13 -3.39 -19.71
C ARG A 140 0.19 -2.97 -19.08
N TYR A 141 0.64 -3.71 -18.06
CA TYR A 141 1.79 -3.37 -17.24
C TYR A 141 2.73 -4.56 -17.12
N ASP A 142 3.37 -4.90 -18.24
CA ASP A 142 4.43 -5.89 -18.31
C ASP A 142 5.75 -5.20 -18.74
N ARG A 143 6.87 -5.72 -18.24
CA ARG A 143 8.24 -5.26 -18.47
C ARG A 143 9.09 -6.24 -19.29
N HIS A 144 8.59 -7.43 -19.61
CA HIS A 144 9.35 -8.51 -20.25
C HIS A 144 9.67 -8.28 -21.75
N GLN A 145 9.27 -7.14 -22.32
CA GLN A 145 9.58 -6.75 -23.69
C GLN A 145 11.05 -6.35 -23.85
N LYS A 146 11.61 -6.68 -25.02
CA LYS A 146 12.97 -6.27 -25.37
C LYS A 146 13.09 -4.75 -25.40
N GLY A 147 14.15 -4.22 -24.80
CA GLY A 147 14.42 -2.79 -24.78
C GLY A 147 13.64 -2.01 -23.73
N PHE A 148 12.96 -2.69 -22.78
CA PHE A 148 12.30 -1.98 -21.69
C PHE A 148 13.30 -1.20 -20.82
N ASP A 149 13.03 0.09 -20.68
CA ASP A 149 13.89 1.09 -20.04
C ASP A 149 13.10 2.09 -19.18
N GLN A 150 11.83 1.80 -18.91
CA GLN A 150 10.98 2.70 -18.15
C GLN A 150 11.45 2.81 -16.71
N VAL A 151 11.56 4.04 -16.25
CA VAL A 151 11.86 4.42 -14.86
C VAL A 151 10.70 5.20 -14.27
N PHE A 152 10.66 5.35 -12.96
CA PHE A 152 9.63 6.14 -12.29
C PHE A 152 9.63 7.62 -12.74
N GLY A 153 10.81 8.17 -12.99
CA GLY A 153 11.02 9.60 -13.22
C GLY A 153 11.49 10.27 -11.93
N HIS A 154 11.29 11.58 -11.80
CA HIS A 154 11.55 12.32 -10.54
C HIS A 154 12.96 12.16 -9.94
N GLY A 155 13.97 11.86 -10.77
CA GLY A 155 15.35 11.64 -10.34
C GLY A 155 15.72 10.18 -10.04
N PHE A 156 14.75 9.26 -10.09
CA PHE A 156 14.97 7.82 -9.93
C PHE A 156 15.38 7.18 -11.26
N ASN A 157 16.41 6.33 -11.22
CA ASN A 157 16.98 5.66 -12.39
C ASN A 157 16.77 4.15 -12.39
N THR A 158 16.18 3.60 -11.33
CA THR A 158 15.85 2.18 -11.21
C THR A 158 14.79 1.82 -12.25
N LYS A 159 15.04 0.77 -13.04
CA LYS A 159 14.06 0.24 -13.99
C LYS A 159 12.86 -0.30 -13.23
N LEU A 160 11.67 -0.05 -13.74
CA LEU A 160 10.43 -0.48 -13.09
C LEU A 160 10.21 -1.98 -13.24
N SER A 161 9.74 -2.61 -12.17
CA SER A 161 9.04 -3.91 -12.20
C SER A 161 7.58 -3.71 -12.64
N SER A 162 6.81 -4.79 -12.73
CA SER A 162 5.35 -4.67 -12.97
C SER A 162 4.65 -3.98 -11.80
N GLY A 163 5.13 -4.20 -10.56
CA GLY A 163 4.72 -3.45 -9.37
C GLY A 163 4.98 -1.95 -9.49
N GLY A 164 6.20 -1.57 -9.88
CA GLY A 164 6.57 -0.17 -10.10
C GLY A 164 5.77 0.50 -11.22
N LEU A 165 5.44 -0.22 -12.29
CA LEU A 165 4.56 0.27 -13.36
C LEU A 165 3.15 0.59 -12.83
N VAL A 166 2.54 -0.34 -12.09
CA VAL A 166 1.22 -0.10 -11.47
C VAL A 166 1.28 1.08 -10.50
N TYR A 167 2.31 1.15 -9.65
CA TYR A 167 2.48 2.27 -8.73
C TYR A 167 2.64 3.60 -9.47
N LYS A 168 3.41 3.65 -10.58
CA LYS A 168 3.58 4.84 -11.39
C LYS A 168 2.24 5.41 -11.87
N HIS A 169 1.29 4.56 -12.29
CA HIS A 169 0.02 5.02 -12.85
C HIS A 169 -1.10 5.20 -11.83
N TYR A 170 -1.14 4.41 -10.77
CA TYR A 170 -2.23 4.46 -9.78
C TYR A 170 -1.81 4.92 -8.39
N GLY A 171 -0.53 4.92 -8.03
CA GLY A 171 -0.03 5.17 -6.68
C GLY A 171 -0.53 6.49 -6.08
N ALA A 172 -0.38 7.60 -6.82
CA ALA A 172 -0.87 8.91 -6.37
C ALA A 172 -2.40 8.94 -6.17
N HIS A 173 -3.16 8.22 -7.01
CA HIS A 173 -4.61 8.13 -6.86
C HIS A 173 -5.02 7.30 -5.64
N ILE A 174 -4.31 6.18 -5.40
CA ILE A 174 -4.50 5.34 -4.22
C ILE A 174 -4.23 6.16 -2.95
N ILE A 175 -3.08 6.84 -2.88
CA ILE A 175 -2.71 7.66 -1.73
C ILE A 175 -3.74 8.77 -1.47
N ALA A 176 -4.15 9.50 -2.51
CA ALA A 176 -5.17 10.55 -2.39
C ALA A 176 -6.49 10.01 -1.81
N LYS A 177 -6.92 8.84 -2.28
CA LYS A 177 -8.13 8.18 -1.80
C LYS A 177 -8.03 7.76 -0.34
N GLU A 178 -6.94 7.12 0.07
CA GLU A 178 -6.76 6.67 1.46
C GLU A 178 -6.70 7.84 2.45
N LEU A 179 -6.10 8.96 2.03
CA LEU A 179 -6.02 10.19 2.84
C LEU A 179 -7.27 11.08 2.75
N GLN A 180 -8.20 10.77 1.83
CA GLN A 180 -9.36 11.61 1.52
C GLN A 180 -8.97 13.04 1.09
N LEU A 181 -7.89 13.14 0.31
CA LEU A 181 -7.35 14.38 -0.25
C LEU A 181 -7.55 14.43 -1.77
N ASP A 182 -7.43 15.63 -2.33
CA ASP A 182 -7.36 15.79 -3.79
C ASP A 182 -6.04 15.22 -4.33
N LYS A 183 -6.08 14.61 -5.52
CA LYS A 183 -4.88 14.06 -6.17
C LYS A 183 -3.78 15.11 -6.40
N GLY A 184 -4.16 16.38 -6.53
CA GLY A 184 -3.24 17.50 -6.73
C GLY A 184 -2.64 18.06 -5.44
N ASP A 185 -2.99 17.52 -4.27
CA ASP A 185 -2.49 17.98 -2.99
C ASP A 185 -0.97 17.73 -2.86
N SER A 186 -0.26 18.67 -2.23
CA SER A 186 1.18 18.58 -2.01
C SER A 186 1.59 17.40 -1.13
N ASP A 187 0.75 17.00 -0.16
CA ASP A 187 1.03 15.84 0.68
C ASP A 187 0.90 14.54 -0.09
N VAL A 188 -0.07 14.44 -1.00
CA VAL A 188 -0.18 13.29 -1.91
C VAL A 188 1.07 13.18 -2.77
N HIS A 189 1.57 14.28 -3.32
CA HIS A 189 2.79 14.26 -4.14
C HIS A 189 4.03 13.88 -3.31
N ARG A 190 4.17 14.47 -2.11
CA ARG A 190 5.27 14.16 -1.18
C ARG A 190 5.30 12.67 -0.83
N LEU A 191 4.15 12.11 -0.45
CA LEU A 191 4.00 10.69 -0.11
C LEU A 191 4.24 9.79 -1.32
N TYR A 192 3.72 10.17 -2.50
CA TYR A 192 3.94 9.42 -3.73
C TYR A 192 5.43 9.23 -4.03
N LEU A 193 6.25 10.27 -3.82
CA LEU A 193 7.70 10.17 -3.98
C LEU A 193 8.37 9.41 -2.82
N SER A 194 7.94 9.66 -1.57
CA SER A 194 8.56 9.06 -0.38
C SER A 194 8.34 7.54 -0.34
N ILE A 195 7.10 7.09 -0.59
CA ILE A 195 6.77 5.65 -0.63
C ILE A 195 7.49 4.95 -1.78
N TYR A 196 7.65 5.61 -2.93
CA TYR A 196 8.45 5.03 -4.01
C TYR A 196 9.89 4.80 -3.54
N LYS A 197 10.54 5.86 -3.07
CA LYS A 197 11.93 5.84 -2.60
C LYS A 197 12.19 4.81 -1.51
N ASN A 198 11.29 4.72 -0.53
CA ASN A 198 11.53 3.98 0.70
C ASN A 198 10.99 2.54 0.64
N PHE A 199 10.21 2.18 -0.38
CA PHE A 199 9.57 0.87 -0.47
C PHE A 199 9.50 0.31 -1.90
N VAL A 200 8.82 0.98 -2.83
CA VAL A 200 8.56 0.42 -4.17
C VAL A 200 9.84 0.26 -4.98
N GLU A 201 10.79 1.20 -4.87
CA GLU A 201 12.07 1.13 -5.58
C GLU A 201 12.89 -0.11 -5.18
N ALA A 202 12.78 -0.57 -3.93
CA ALA A 202 13.46 -1.80 -3.50
C ALA A 202 12.89 -3.04 -4.20
N VAL A 203 11.56 -3.11 -4.34
CA VAL A 203 10.88 -4.19 -5.06
C VAL A 203 11.27 -4.16 -6.54
N ASP A 204 11.28 -2.97 -7.15
CA ASP A 204 11.74 -2.76 -8.53
C ASP A 204 13.19 -3.22 -8.74
N ALA A 205 14.09 -2.81 -7.84
CA ALA A 205 15.50 -3.12 -7.94
C ALA A 205 15.77 -4.63 -7.80
N VAL A 206 15.15 -5.28 -6.81
CA VAL A 206 15.34 -6.73 -6.59
C VAL A 206 14.78 -7.54 -7.76
N ASP A 207 13.61 -7.18 -8.29
CA ASP A 207 13.04 -7.84 -9.48
C ASP A 207 13.93 -7.67 -10.73
N ASN A 208 14.60 -6.53 -10.86
CA ASN A 208 15.56 -6.29 -11.92
C ASN A 208 16.95 -6.89 -11.66
N GLY A 209 17.15 -7.59 -10.54
CA GLY A 209 18.45 -8.17 -10.16
C GLY A 209 19.53 -7.12 -9.86
N ILE A 210 19.13 -5.92 -9.44
CA ILE A 210 20.04 -4.82 -9.09
C ILE A 210 20.49 -5.02 -7.64
N ASN A 211 21.81 -5.11 -7.42
CA ASN A 211 22.38 -5.15 -6.09
C ASN A 211 22.19 -3.81 -5.37
N GLN A 212 21.90 -3.85 -4.07
CA GLN A 212 21.73 -2.63 -3.28
C GLN A 212 23.01 -1.81 -3.16
N PHE A 213 24.15 -2.48 -3.00
CA PHE A 213 25.45 -1.86 -2.84
C PHE A 213 26.35 -2.25 -4.01
N ASP A 214 27.00 -1.25 -4.61
CA ASP A 214 28.13 -1.44 -5.49
C ASP A 214 29.39 -1.01 -4.70
N SER A 215 30.33 -1.93 -4.47
CA SER A 215 31.61 -1.69 -3.76
C SER A 215 31.58 -0.56 -2.71
N ASP A 216 32.43 0.47 -2.83
CA ASP A 216 32.60 1.55 -1.84
C ASP A 216 31.62 2.74 -2.04
N GLU A 217 30.56 2.57 -2.84
CA GLU A 217 29.56 3.61 -3.11
C GLU A 217 28.38 3.54 -2.12
N PRO A 218 27.64 4.66 -1.90
CA PRO A 218 26.37 4.65 -1.18
C PRO A 218 25.35 3.67 -1.80
N PRO A 219 24.36 3.19 -1.02
CA PRO A 219 23.35 2.26 -1.55
C PRO A 219 22.59 2.90 -2.71
N ARG A 220 22.37 2.12 -3.77
CA ARG A 220 21.65 2.54 -4.98
C ARG A 220 20.18 2.85 -4.71
N TYR A 221 19.60 2.18 -3.72
CA TYR A 221 18.22 2.35 -3.27
C TYR A 221 18.11 2.05 -1.78
N ALA A 222 17.09 2.62 -1.13
CA ALA A 222 16.74 2.30 0.25
C ALA A 222 15.94 0.99 0.27
N ASN A 223 16.34 0.04 1.11
CA ASN A 223 15.59 -1.20 1.31
C ASN A 223 15.07 -1.27 2.74
N ASN A 224 13.80 -0.91 2.93
CA ASN A 224 13.12 -0.96 4.23
C ASN A 224 12.09 -2.09 4.32
N THR A 225 12.20 -3.10 3.45
CA THR A 225 11.29 -4.24 3.38
C THR A 225 12.06 -5.56 3.31
N SER A 226 11.42 -6.66 3.72
CA SER A 226 11.94 -8.01 3.54
C SER A 226 11.11 -8.83 2.54
N LEU A 227 10.05 -8.28 1.94
CA LEU A 227 9.11 -9.02 1.10
C LEU A 227 9.76 -9.72 -0.09
N SER A 228 10.74 -9.06 -0.73
CA SER A 228 11.45 -9.63 -1.88
C SER A 228 12.44 -10.74 -1.51
N SER A 229 12.71 -10.93 -0.21
CA SER A 229 13.55 -12.03 0.30
C SER A 229 12.74 -13.25 0.78
N LEU A 230 11.41 -13.12 0.84
CA LEU A 230 10.53 -14.22 1.25
C LEU A 230 10.48 -15.30 0.17
N ASP A 231 10.57 -16.55 0.59
CA ASP A 231 10.33 -17.68 -0.29
C ASP A 231 8.83 -17.95 -0.40
N TRP A 232 8.27 -17.59 -1.55
CA TRP A 232 6.87 -17.78 -1.89
C TRP A 232 6.58 -19.16 -2.51
N THR A 233 7.59 -20.05 -2.56
CA THR A 233 7.48 -21.34 -3.21
C THR A 233 6.64 -22.31 -2.40
N GLU A 234 5.52 -22.76 -2.96
CA GLU A 234 4.69 -23.80 -2.37
C GLU A 234 5.24 -25.19 -2.69
N PRO A 235 5.55 -26.07 -1.71
CA PRO A 235 6.03 -27.41 -2.01
C PRO A 235 5.06 -28.23 -2.87
N ASP A 236 3.76 -27.96 -2.70
CA ASP A 236 2.70 -28.46 -3.56
C ASP A 236 2.46 -27.46 -4.69
N GLN A 237 2.98 -27.77 -5.88
CA GLN A 237 2.89 -26.95 -7.08
C GLN A 237 1.55 -27.16 -7.83
N SER A 238 0.50 -27.64 -7.15
CA SER A 238 -0.86 -27.62 -7.71
C SER A 238 -1.35 -26.18 -7.87
N SER A 239 -2.13 -25.93 -8.92
CA SER A 239 -2.62 -24.58 -9.22
C SER A 239 -3.45 -23.99 -8.08
N GLU A 240 -4.19 -24.81 -7.33
CA GLU A 240 -4.93 -24.37 -6.16
C GLU A 240 -4.03 -23.84 -5.04
N LYS A 241 -2.92 -24.53 -4.76
CA LYS A 241 -1.98 -24.16 -3.70
C LYS A 241 -1.15 -22.94 -4.08
N GLU A 242 -0.62 -22.92 -5.30
CA GLU A 242 0.08 -21.75 -5.84
C GLU A 242 -0.80 -20.50 -5.82
N ASN A 243 -2.07 -20.62 -6.21
CA ASN A 243 -3.00 -19.49 -6.20
C ASN A 243 -3.36 -19.04 -4.78
N ALA A 244 -3.46 -19.97 -3.82
CA ALA A 244 -3.67 -19.64 -2.42
C ALA A 244 -2.47 -18.89 -1.83
N ALA A 245 -1.25 -19.37 -2.10
CA ALA A 245 -0.01 -18.71 -1.68
C ALA A 245 0.15 -17.33 -2.30
N PHE A 246 -0.21 -17.19 -3.59
CA PHE A 246 -0.25 -15.88 -4.24
C PHE A 246 -1.22 -14.93 -3.53
N GLY A 247 -2.41 -15.41 -3.14
CA GLY A 247 -3.36 -14.63 -2.35
C GLY A 247 -2.79 -14.17 -1.00
N CYS A 248 -2.03 -15.03 -0.32
CA CYS A 248 -1.32 -14.68 0.91
C CYS A 248 -0.22 -13.63 0.66
N ALA A 249 0.57 -13.79 -0.40
CA ALA A 249 1.62 -12.86 -0.79
C ALA A 249 1.05 -11.48 -1.13
N MET A 250 -0.05 -11.42 -1.89
CA MET A 250 -0.78 -10.18 -2.14
C MET A 250 -1.22 -9.50 -0.85
N GLY A 251 -1.73 -10.27 0.12
CA GLY A 251 -2.15 -9.76 1.42
C GLY A 251 -0.98 -9.16 2.20
N LEU A 252 0.15 -9.87 2.29
CA LEU A 252 1.33 -9.41 3.01
C LEU A 252 1.96 -8.17 2.37
N ALA A 253 2.21 -8.22 1.06
CA ALA A 253 2.77 -7.08 0.33
C ALA A 253 1.85 -5.86 0.37
N GLY A 254 0.54 -6.11 0.32
CA GLY A 254 -0.48 -5.07 0.42
C GLY A 254 -0.59 -4.42 1.79
N CYS A 255 -0.55 -5.20 2.87
CA CYS A 255 -0.54 -4.66 4.23
C CYS A 255 0.68 -3.76 4.44
N GLU A 256 1.87 -4.22 4.08
CA GLU A 256 3.08 -3.40 4.24
C GLU A 256 3.01 -2.12 3.40
N PHE A 257 2.51 -2.19 2.16
CA PHE A 257 2.29 -1.00 1.33
C PHE A 257 1.38 0.04 1.99
N LEU A 258 0.28 -0.39 2.62
CA LEU A 258 -0.62 0.50 3.34
C LEU A 258 0.04 1.07 4.61
N GLU A 259 0.83 0.27 5.33
CA GLU A 259 1.62 0.74 6.47
C GLU A 259 2.64 1.80 6.08
N GLN A 260 3.23 1.72 4.88
CA GLN A 260 4.12 2.77 4.37
C GLN A 260 3.39 4.11 4.20
N GLN A 261 2.10 4.11 3.84
CA GLN A 261 1.33 5.35 3.71
C GLN A 261 1.14 6.05 5.06
N VAL A 262 0.91 5.27 6.12
CA VAL A 262 0.79 5.78 7.49
C VAL A 262 2.16 6.29 7.99
N ARG A 263 3.21 5.47 7.83
CA ARG A 263 4.56 5.77 8.33
C ARG A 263 5.17 7.03 7.74
N GLU A 264 4.87 7.33 6.49
CA GLU A 264 5.42 8.50 5.77
C GLU A 264 4.54 9.76 5.93
N ALA A 265 3.31 9.60 6.46
CA ALA A 265 2.38 10.70 6.69
C ALA A 265 2.62 11.41 8.04
N ASP A 266 3.10 10.67 9.04
CA ASP A 266 3.54 11.17 10.36
C ASP A 266 4.90 11.88 10.32
#